data_AF-A0A1V4EA59-F1
#
_entry.id   AF-A0A1V4EA59-F1
#
_cell.length_a   1.000
_cell.length_b   1.000
_cell.length_c   1.000
_cell.angle_alpha   90.00
_cell.angle_beta   90.00
_cell.angle_gamma   90.00
#
_symmetry.space_group_name_H-M   'P 1'
#
loop_
_entity.id
_entity.type
_entity.pdbx_description
1 polymer ?
#
loop_
_entity_poly.entity_id
_entity_poly.type
_entity_poly.pdbx_seq_one_letter_code
_entity_poly.pdbx_strand_id
1 'polypeptide(L)'
;MSIVGIDYTKKTVNIYFMAGGLTEETVLSVLHDTDLPEPSTPELLEFVQNSFSIYPTFRYDSPQIDRICFSVVSPNPESYPTTLFPEISDFAKKAPYEYDGARVLVYGETISREEEYHKLAVYFRRPASFWNNLPLAATFEKLVAAWRAEQ
;
A
#
# COMPACT_ATOMS: atom_id res chain seq x y z
N MET A 1 -7.81 -13.51 4.41
CA MET A 1 -6.42 -13.76 3.96
C MET A 1 -6.44 -13.98 2.46
N SER A 2 -5.68 -13.20 1.70
CA SER A 2 -5.62 -13.29 0.23
C SER A 2 -4.29 -13.88 -0.27
N ILE A 3 -3.17 -13.46 0.30
CA ILE A 3 -1.82 -13.86 -0.12
C ILE A 3 -0.95 -14.09 1.12
N VAL A 4 0.00 -15.03 1.04
CA VAL A 4 1.07 -15.21 2.04
C VAL A 4 2.41 -14.96 1.34
N GLY A 5 3.16 -13.98 1.84
CA GLY A 5 4.53 -13.70 1.38
C GLY A 5 5.54 -14.33 2.33
N ILE A 6 6.54 -15.03 1.80
CA ILE A 6 7.60 -15.66 2.59
C ILE A 6 8.94 -15.05 2.17
N ASP A 7 9.62 -14.39 3.10
CA ASP A 7 10.98 -13.90 2.94
C ASP A 7 11.94 -14.90 3.60
N TYR A 8 12.61 -15.71 2.78
CA TYR A 8 13.58 -16.71 3.23
C TYR A 8 14.89 -16.10 3.75
N THR A 9 15.25 -14.91 3.29
CA THR A 9 16.49 -14.23 3.67
C THR A 9 16.33 -13.61 5.06
N LYS A 10 15.23 -12.90 5.30
CA LYS A 10 14.93 -12.28 6.58
C LYS A 10 14.19 -13.21 7.56
N LYS A 11 13.75 -14.39 7.11
CA LYS A 11 12.92 -15.34 7.87
C LYS A 11 11.67 -14.67 8.44
N THR A 12 10.90 -14.05 7.54
CA THR A 12 9.66 -13.36 7.88
C THR A 12 8.50 -13.79 6.99
N VAL A 13 7.28 -13.72 7.51
CA VAL A 13 6.03 -13.98 6.78
C VAL A 13 5.18 -12.73 6.75
N ASN A 14 4.68 -12.36 5.57
CA ASN A 14 3.64 -11.33 5.41
C ASN A 14 2.29 -12.01 5.19
N ILE A 15 1.26 -11.61 5.92
CA ILE A 15 -0.10 -12.09 5.71
C ILE A 15 -0.93 -10.95 5.13
N TYR A 16 -1.38 -11.08 3.88
CA TYR A 16 -2.13 -10.03 3.21
C TYR A 16 -3.63 -10.17 3.50
N PHE A 17 -4.22 -9.09 3.99
CA PHE A 17 -5.65 -8.93 4.18
C PHE A 17 -6.15 -7.91 3.17
N MET A 18 -7.19 -8.29 2.43
CA MET A 18 -7.98 -7.33 1.67
C MET A 18 -8.69 -6.42 2.66
N ALA A 19 -8.44 -5.12 2.54
CA ALA A 19 -9.09 -4.09 3.32
C ALA A 19 -10.06 -3.32 2.41
N GLY A 20 -11.17 -2.86 2.98
CA GLY A 20 -11.87 -1.69 2.45
C GLY A 20 -11.27 -0.43 3.06
N GLY A 21 -11.84 0.74 2.76
CA GLY A 21 -11.50 1.95 3.50
C GLY A 21 -11.59 1.70 5.00
N LEU A 22 -10.52 2.06 5.70
CA LEU A 22 -10.38 1.92 7.15
C LEU A 22 -10.79 3.24 7.79
N THR A 23 -11.48 3.18 8.93
CA THR A 23 -11.67 4.38 9.75
C THR A 23 -10.39 4.69 10.49
N GLU A 24 -10.17 5.97 10.81
CA GLU A 24 -9.10 6.42 11.71
C GLU A 24 -9.07 5.59 13.00
N GLU A 25 -10.22 5.41 13.66
CA GLU A 25 -10.36 4.59 14.86
C GLU A 25 -9.84 3.16 14.66
N THR A 26 -10.15 2.53 13.52
CA THR A 26 -9.68 1.17 13.22
C THR A 26 -8.17 1.14 13.07
N VAL A 27 -7.60 2.11 12.35
CA VAL A 27 -6.14 2.20 12.15
C VAL A 27 -5.42 2.36 13.48
N LEU A 28 -5.84 3.34 14.28
CA LEU A 28 -5.22 3.63 15.57
C LEU A 28 -5.38 2.47 16.55
N SER A 29 -6.54 1.83 16.60
CA SER A 29 -6.77 0.64 17.42
C SER A 29 -5.84 -0.51 17.04
N VAL A 30 -5.67 -0.79 15.75
CA VAL A 30 -4.78 -1.86 15.28
C VAL A 30 -3.32 -1.57 15.62
N LEU A 31 -2.86 -0.32 15.44
CA LEU A 31 -1.49 0.06 15.77
C LEU A 31 -1.25 -0.03 17.27
N HIS A 32 -2.18 0.47 18.08
CA HIS A 32 -2.14 0.38 19.54
C HIS A 32 -2.10 -1.08 20.03
N ASP A 33 -3.01 -1.94 19.54
CA ASP A 33 -3.10 -3.35 19.95
C ASP A 33 -1.87 -4.17 19.54
N THR A 34 -1.11 -3.69 18.55
CA THR A 34 0.12 -4.33 18.07
C THR A 34 1.39 -3.67 18.59
N ASP A 35 1.25 -2.67 19.47
CA ASP A 35 2.35 -1.90 20.06
C ASP A 35 3.27 -1.33 18.96
N LEU A 36 2.64 -0.78 17.91
CA LEU A 36 3.27 -0.03 16.84
C LEU A 36 2.92 1.46 16.99
N PRO A 37 3.82 2.38 16.59
CA PRO A 37 3.55 3.81 16.67
C PRO A 37 2.40 4.22 15.73
N GLU A 38 1.77 5.34 16.06
CA GLU A 38 0.81 6.00 15.16
C GLU A 38 1.54 6.61 13.95
N PRO A 39 0.85 6.83 12.81
CA PRO A 39 1.46 7.50 11.66
C PRO A 39 2.00 8.88 12.02
N SER A 40 3.18 9.24 11.52
CA SER A 40 3.88 10.44 12.00
C SER A 40 3.24 11.77 11.61
N THR A 41 2.37 11.78 10.59
CA THR A 41 1.66 12.99 10.13
C THR A 41 0.18 12.72 9.83
N PRO A 42 -0.69 13.76 9.85
CA PRO A 42 -2.10 13.62 9.46
C PRO A 42 -2.29 13.10 8.03
N GLU A 43 -1.41 13.48 7.09
CA GLU A 43 -1.46 13.02 5.71
C GLU A 43 -1.16 11.52 5.59
N LEU A 44 -0.27 10.99 6.44
CA LEU A 44 -0.03 9.54 6.51
C LEU A 44 -1.23 8.82 7.07
N LEU A 45 -1.85 9.38 8.10
CA LEU A 45 -3.06 8.81 8.69
C LEU A 45 -4.21 8.79 7.66
N GLU A 46 -4.37 9.83 6.84
CA GLU A 46 -5.32 9.84 5.74
C GLU A 46 -4.96 8.81 4.65
N PHE A 47 -3.67 8.68 4.32
CA PHE A 47 -3.20 7.69 3.35
C PHE A 47 -3.55 6.25 3.79
N VAL A 48 -3.23 5.87 5.03
CA VAL A 48 -3.46 4.50 5.50
C VAL A 48 -4.95 4.17 5.61
N GLN A 49 -5.82 5.15 5.85
CA GLN A 49 -7.29 4.97 5.80
C GLN A 49 -7.80 4.57 4.41
N ASN A 50 -7.13 5.00 3.35
CA ASN A 50 -7.47 4.66 1.97
C ASN A 50 -6.91 3.29 1.51
N SER A 51 -6.35 2.51 2.44
CA SER A 51 -5.71 1.23 2.11
C SER A 51 -6.68 0.20 1.58
N PHE A 52 -6.29 -0.43 0.48
CA PHE A 52 -7.01 -1.55 -0.11
C PHE A 52 -6.51 -2.90 0.41
N SER A 53 -5.28 -2.91 0.92
CA SER A 53 -4.64 -4.09 1.49
C SER A 53 -3.78 -3.67 2.67
N ILE A 54 -3.86 -4.46 3.73
CA ILE A 54 -2.99 -4.34 4.88
C ILE A 54 -2.25 -5.67 5.08
N TYR A 55 -0.97 -5.61 5.45
CA TYR A 55 -0.21 -6.82 5.73
C TYR A 55 0.74 -6.64 6.93
N PRO A 56 0.45 -7.29 8.07
CA PRO A 56 1.43 -7.48 9.12
C PRO A 56 2.55 -8.42 8.65
N THR A 57 3.76 -8.14 9.13
CA THR A 57 4.93 -9.02 9.01
C THR A 57 5.21 -9.69 10.35
N PHE A 58 5.50 -10.99 10.30
CA PHE A 58 5.88 -11.80 11.46
C PHE A 58 7.28 -12.35 11.26
N ARG A 59 8.08 -12.36 12.33
CA ARG A 59 9.37 -13.06 12.36
C ARG A 59 9.18 -14.48 12.89
N TYR A 60 10.09 -15.38 12.56
CA TYR A 60 10.01 -16.78 12.99
C TYR A 60 10.39 -16.95 14.47
N ASP A 61 11.14 -16.01 15.02
CA ASP A 61 11.74 -16.03 16.35
C ASP A 61 11.00 -15.17 17.38
N SER A 62 9.90 -14.51 16.99
CA SER A 62 9.14 -13.61 17.85
C SER A 62 7.62 -13.81 17.68
N PRO A 63 6.84 -13.78 18.78
CA PRO A 63 5.38 -13.80 18.70
C PRO A 63 4.78 -12.43 18.32
N GLN A 64 5.59 -11.36 18.30
CA GLN A 64 5.11 -10.01 18.03
C GLN A 64 5.02 -9.73 16.52
N ILE A 65 4.11 -8.85 16.14
CA ILE A 65 4.11 -8.24 14.80
C ILE A 65 5.33 -7.32 14.70
N ASP A 66 6.14 -7.55 13.69
CA ASP A 66 7.38 -6.82 13.40
C ASP A 66 7.07 -5.42 12.85
N ARG A 67 6.13 -5.36 11.90
CA ARG A 67 5.67 -4.15 11.22
C ARG A 67 4.34 -4.40 10.51
N ILE A 68 3.60 -3.34 10.21
CA ILE A 68 2.40 -3.38 9.36
C ILE A 68 2.62 -2.49 8.15
N CYS A 69 2.23 -2.96 6.97
CA CYS A 69 2.18 -2.14 5.77
C CYS A 69 0.76 -1.97 5.23
N PHE A 70 0.44 -0.73 4.91
CA PHE A 70 -0.82 -0.21 4.40
C PHE A 70 -0.63 0.16 2.93
N SER A 71 -1.41 -0.44 2.03
CA SER A 71 -1.21 -0.28 0.58
C SER A 71 -2.39 0.41 -0.09
N VAL A 72 -2.08 1.42 -0.90
CA VAL A 72 -3.04 2.20 -1.70
C VAL A 72 -2.72 2.00 -3.18
N VAL A 73 -3.74 1.78 -3.99
CA VAL A 73 -3.61 1.69 -5.44
C VAL A 73 -4.03 3.03 -6.04
N SER A 74 -3.28 3.54 -7.01
CA SER A 74 -3.61 4.80 -7.68
C SER A 74 -3.11 4.82 -9.13
N PRO A 75 -3.83 5.48 -10.05
CA PRO A 75 -3.31 5.81 -11.38
C PRO A 75 -2.48 7.09 -11.40
N ASN A 76 -2.57 7.92 -10.35
CA ASN A 76 -1.95 9.23 -10.29
C ASN A 76 -0.49 9.11 -9.81
N PRO A 77 0.50 9.50 -10.64
CA PRO A 77 1.92 9.48 -10.27
C PRO A 77 2.31 10.62 -9.31
N GLU A 78 1.37 11.47 -8.94
CA GLU A 78 1.52 12.55 -7.96
C GLU A 78 0.68 12.31 -6.69
N SER A 79 0.10 11.11 -6.54
CA SER A 79 -0.56 10.70 -5.30
C SER A 79 0.45 10.59 -4.15
N TYR A 80 0.02 11.02 -2.97
CA TYR A 80 0.75 10.80 -1.73
C TYR A 80 1.23 9.33 -1.60
N PRO A 81 2.49 9.07 -1.18
CA PRO A 81 3.48 9.99 -0.59
C PRO A 81 4.47 10.62 -1.59
N THR A 82 4.16 10.76 -2.89
CA THR A 82 5.12 11.34 -3.86
C THR A 82 5.51 12.79 -3.56
N THR A 83 4.76 13.48 -2.70
CA THR A 83 5.09 14.83 -2.20
C THR A 83 6.18 14.84 -1.14
N LEU A 84 6.44 13.70 -0.49
CA LEU A 84 7.46 13.58 0.57
C LEU A 84 8.86 13.31 0.00
N PHE A 85 8.95 12.52 -1.08
CA PHE A 85 10.23 12.07 -1.66
C PHE A 85 10.26 12.28 -3.17
N PRO A 86 11.09 13.22 -3.68
CA PRO A 86 11.23 13.47 -5.11
C PRO A 86 11.58 12.22 -5.93
N GLU A 87 12.36 11.30 -5.35
CA GLU A 87 12.76 10.04 -5.98
C GLU A 87 11.57 9.11 -6.26
N ILE A 88 10.59 9.09 -5.35
CA ILE A 88 9.35 8.31 -5.54
C ILE A 88 8.53 8.91 -6.68
N SER A 89 8.40 10.24 -6.73
CA SER A 89 7.72 10.94 -7.83
C SER A 89 8.39 10.67 -9.18
N ASP A 90 9.71 10.76 -9.22
CA ASP A 90 10.48 10.49 -10.43
C ASP A 90 10.33 9.04 -10.90
N PHE A 91 10.36 8.07 -9.99
CA PHE A 91 10.13 6.67 -10.32
C PHE A 91 8.68 6.42 -10.77
N ALA A 92 7.71 7.02 -10.10
CA ALA A 92 6.29 6.97 -10.46
C ALA A 92 6.02 7.51 -11.87
N LYS A 93 6.82 8.47 -12.35
CA LYS A 93 6.69 9.06 -13.69
C LYS A 93 7.51 8.32 -14.75
N LYS A 94 8.71 7.83 -14.42
CA LYS A 94 9.69 7.34 -15.40
C LYS A 94 9.77 5.82 -15.52
N ALA A 95 9.29 5.05 -14.53
CA ALA A 95 9.42 3.59 -14.57
C ALA A 95 8.70 2.98 -15.80
N PRO A 96 9.29 1.96 -16.45
CA PRO A 96 8.77 1.39 -17.69
C PRO A 96 7.52 0.54 -17.45
N TYR A 97 6.68 0.42 -18.49
CA TYR A 97 5.52 -0.46 -18.55
C TYR A 97 5.21 -0.83 -20.01
N GLU A 98 4.60 -1.99 -20.25
CA GLU A 98 4.39 -2.58 -21.59
C GLU A 98 2.91 -2.62 -22.04
N TYR A 99 2.05 -1.78 -21.46
CA TYR A 99 0.61 -1.78 -21.74
C TYR A 99 0.06 -0.37 -21.93
N ASP A 100 -1.05 -0.24 -22.67
CA ASP A 100 -1.73 1.04 -22.83
C ASP A 100 -2.63 1.41 -21.64
N GLY A 101 -2.99 2.70 -21.55
CA GLY A 101 -3.90 3.25 -20.55
C GLY A 101 -3.22 3.72 -19.27
N ALA A 102 -4.02 3.93 -18.21
CA ALA A 102 -3.51 4.40 -16.93
C ALA A 102 -2.60 3.36 -16.27
N ARG A 103 -1.51 3.84 -15.67
CA ARG A 103 -0.52 3.02 -14.96
C ARG A 103 -1.12 2.49 -13.66
N VAL A 104 -0.79 1.26 -13.30
CA VAL A 104 -1.16 0.71 -11.99
C VAL A 104 0.01 0.94 -11.03
N LEU A 105 -0.16 1.86 -10.09
CA LEU A 105 0.81 2.19 -9.05
C LEU A 105 0.28 1.68 -7.71
N VAL A 106 1.13 1.02 -6.94
CA VAL A 106 0.82 0.60 -5.57
C VAL A 106 1.80 1.28 -4.62
N TYR A 107 1.28 2.24 -3.88
CA TYR A 107 1.99 2.92 -2.82
C TYR A 107 1.82 2.13 -1.52
N GLY A 108 2.86 2.10 -0.69
CA GLY A 108 2.83 1.43 0.59
C GLY A 108 3.41 2.30 1.69
N GLU A 109 2.68 2.43 2.79
CA GLU A 109 3.15 2.99 4.05
C GLU A 109 3.51 1.84 4.99
N THR A 110 4.71 1.83 5.56
CA THR A 110 5.15 0.76 6.46
C THR A 110 5.56 1.32 7.80
N ILE A 111 4.85 0.88 8.83
CA ILE A 111 5.05 1.31 10.22
C ILE A 111 5.66 0.15 11.01
N SER A 112 6.76 0.42 11.70
CA SER A 112 7.41 -0.47 12.64
C SER A 112 7.77 0.29 13.92
N ARG A 113 8.29 -0.40 14.94
CA ARG A 113 8.75 0.25 16.18
C ARG A 113 9.96 1.17 15.97
N GLU A 114 10.78 0.90 14.96
CA GLU A 114 12.07 1.58 14.76
C GLU A 114 12.06 2.56 13.59
N GLU A 115 11.21 2.31 12.60
CA GLU A 115 11.14 3.07 11.35
C GLU A 115 9.71 3.20 10.82
N GLU A 116 9.45 4.31 10.15
CA GLU A 116 8.33 4.55 9.26
C GLU A 116 8.89 4.83 7.86
N TYR A 117 8.41 4.11 6.84
CA TYR A 117 8.97 4.22 5.49
C TYR A 117 8.00 3.85 4.36
N HIS A 118 8.25 4.44 3.20
CA HIS A 118 7.37 4.36 2.04
C HIS A 118 7.90 3.43 0.95
N LYS A 119 6.97 2.86 0.18
CA LYS A 119 7.24 1.99 -0.97
C LYS A 119 6.41 2.43 -2.16
N LEU A 120 6.94 2.20 -3.34
CA LEU A 120 6.21 2.28 -4.60
C LEU A 120 6.51 1.06 -5.45
N ALA A 121 5.47 0.34 -5.83
CA ALA A 121 5.52 -0.69 -6.87
C ALA A 121 4.83 -0.18 -8.13
N VAL A 122 5.53 -0.30 -9.26
CA VAL A 122 5.01 0.00 -10.59
C VAL A 122 4.80 -1.31 -11.33
N TYR A 123 3.58 -1.52 -11.82
CA TYR A 123 3.30 -2.66 -12.68
C TYR A 123 3.92 -2.45 -14.06
N PHE A 124 4.90 -3.28 -14.41
CA PHE A 124 5.45 -3.35 -15.78
C PHE A 124 4.43 -3.96 -16.75
N ARG A 125 3.78 -5.06 -16.34
CA ARG A 125 2.67 -5.71 -17.05
C ARG A 125 1.36 -5.44 -16.34
N ARG A 126 0.22 -5.50 -17.05
CA ARG A 126 -1.09 -5.41 -16.40
C ARG A 126 -1.21 -6.49 -15.30
N PRO A 127 -1.83 -6.16 -14.16
CA PRO A 127 -2.15 -7.18 -13.16
C PRO A 127 -2.94 -8.33 -13.81
N ALA A 128 -2.71 -9.55 -13.34
CA ALA A 128 -3.38 -10.73 -13.88
C ALA A 128 -4.91 -10.62 -13.72
N SER A 129 -5.68 -11.25 -14.61
CA SER A 129 -7.14 -11.06 -14.70
C SER A 129 -7.92 -11.36 -13.41
N PHE A 130 -7.37 -12.15 -12.49
CA PHE A 130 -7.99 -12.37 -11.18
C PHE A 130 -8.11 -11.06 -10.36
N TRP A 131 -7.28 -10.06 -10.64
CA TRP A 131 -7.41 -8.71 -10.06
C TRP A 131 -8.79 -8.12 -10.32
N ASN A 132 -9.39 -8.41 -11.48
CA ASN A 132 -10.73 -7.92 -11.84
C ASN A 132 -11.81 -8.37 -10.86
N ASN A 133 -11.58 -9.48 -10.15
CA ASN A 133 -12.52 -10.04 -9.17
C ASN A 133 -12.22 -9.59 -7.75
N LEU A 134 -11.11 -8.89 -7.53
CA LEU A 134 -10.87 -8.24 -6.25
C LEU A 134 -11.77 -7.01 -6.18
N PRO A 135 -12.34 -6.68 -4.99
CA PRO A 135 -13.02 -5.40 -4.77
C PRO A 135 -12.20 -4.19 -5.27
N LEU A 136 -10.87 -4.35 -5.33
CA LEU A 136 -9.92 -3.40 -5.88
C LEU A 136 -10.07 -3.02 -7.36
N ALA A 137 -10.36 -3.94 -8.27
CA ALA A 137 -10.27 -3.59 -9.69
C ALA A 137 -11.44 -2.71 -10.14
N ALA A 138 -12.62 -2.92 -9.55
CA ALA A 138 -13.72 -1.98 -9.63
C ALA A 138 -13.35 -0.61 -9.02
N THR A 139 -12.50 -0.60 -7.99
CA THR A 139 -11.94 0.64 -7.42
C THR A 139 -10.94 1.29 -8.36
N PHE A 140 -10.05 0.54 -9.03
CA PHE A 140 -9.02 1.12 -9.90
C PHE A 140 -9.62 1.84 -11.11
N GLU A 141 -10.55 1.25 -11.85
CA GLU A 141 -11.15 1.95 -13.00
C GLU A 141 -11.96 3.19 -12.57
N LYS A 142 -12.60 3.16 -11.39
CA LYS A 142 -13.21 4.35 -10.79
C LYS A 142 -12.19 5.42 -10.45
N LEU A 143 -11.04 5.04 -9.88
CA LEU A 143 -9.93 5.95 -9.60
C LEU A 143 -9.36 6.55 -10.88
N VAL A 144 -9.26 5.77 -11.97
CA VAL A 144 -8.85 6.27 -13.29
C VAL A 144 -9.85 7.28 -13.83
N ALA A 145 -11.15 7.00 -13.72
CA ALA A 145 -12.19 7.91 -14.17
C ALA A 145 -12.20 9.21 -13.36
N ALA A 146 -12.09 9.13 -12.02
CA ALA A 146 -12.01 10.28 -11.12
C ALA A 146 -10.79 11.14 -11.43
N TRP A 147 -9.60 10.53 -11.49
CA TRP A 147 -8.35 11.22 -11.82
C TRP A 147 -8.41 11.95 -13.17
N ARG A 148 -9.02 11.34 -14.19
CA ARG A 148 -9.20 11.99 -15.50
C ARG A 148 -10.18 13.16 -15.48
N ALA A 149 -11.15 13.18 -14.57
CA ALA A 149 -12.11 14.26 -14.44
C ALA A 149 -11.53 15.50 -13.72
N GLU A 150 -10.43 15.30 -12.97
CA GLU A 150 -9.72 16.35 -12.23
C GLU A 150 -8.57 17.00 -13.02
N GLN A 151 -8.29 16.52 -14.23
CA GLN A 151 -7.29 17.04 -15.17
C GLN A 151 -7.89 18.05 -16.14
#